data_AF-A0A9P6IP73-F1
#
_entry.id   AF-A0A9P6IP73-F1
#
_cell.length_a   1.000
_cell.length_b   1.000
_cell.length_c   1.000
_cell.angle_alpha   90.00
_cell.angle_beta   90.00
_cell.angle_gamma   90.00
#
_symmetry.space_group_name_H-M   'P 1'
#
loop_
_entity.id
_entity.type
_entity.pdbx_description
1 polymer ?
#
loop_
_entity_poly.entity_id
_entity_poly.type
_entity_poly.pdbx_seq_one_letter_code
_entity_poly.pdbx_strand_id
1 'polypeptide(L)'
;MSTFFASPTLQSLADAVNACFSQGDSVHLSIPRVSRDGPLDLSYAQQRLWFLAKFDPASDSYHVNRAFRLHGALDLASLQKALDSLYDRHESLRCAFPTVDGQAQLQILPFNDVLPFVILDVRHEQDQDFVLKQATLQEAVAPFDMERGPLVRARLIRLSEDQYVLLITMHHIITDGWSMGVMLRELNKLYNAYSSGLPNPLDPLPIQYPDYAAWQRQQLTQDTLRDQAEYWRKTLSGAPAFIELPTDRPRPPQQSFAGASVPIHFNTQLTSALKSTSHKHGVTMFMTTLAAWSAVLSRLSGQDDIVI
;
A
#
# COMPACT_ATOMS: atom_id res chain seq x y z
N MET A 1 -2.43 20.72 0.50
CA MET A 1 -2.39 20.41 1.95
C MET A 1 -1.58 21.41 2.77
N SER A 2 -0.47 21.97 2.25
CA SER A 2 0.32 22.98 2.97
C SER A 2 -0.50 24.20 3.43
N THR A 3 -1.40 24.71 2.58
CA THR A 3 -2.29 25.84 2.90
C THR A 3 -3.18 25.59 4.12
N PHE A 4 -3.64 24.35 4.32
CA PHE A 4 -4.44 23.97 5.48
C PHE A 4 -3.65 24.09 6.79
N PHE A 5 -2.39 23.65 6.79
CA PHE A 5 -1.51 23.80 7.95
C PHE A 5 -0.98 25.22 8.14
N ALA A 6 -0.75 25.95 7.03
CA ALA A 6 -0.35 27.35 7.06
C ALA A 6 -1.50 28.29 7.47
N SER A 7 -2.75 27.81 7.42
CA SER A 7 -3.97 28.56 7.76
C SER A 7 -4.68 27.92 8.95
N PRO A 8 -4.14 28.05 10.18
CA PRO A 8 -4.62 27.30 11.35
C PRO A 8 -5.97 27.79 11.89
N THR A 9 -6.60 28.78 11.25
CA THR A 9 -7.91 29.31 11.63
C THR A 9 -8.89 29.15 10.48
N LEU A 10 -10.17 28.98 10.79
CA LEU A 10 -11.21 28.89 9.77
C LEU A 10 -11.24 30.14 8.88
N GLN A 11 -10.98 31.32 9.46
CA GLN A 11 -10.93 32.58 8.72
C GLN A 11 -9.79 32.59 7.70
N SER A 12 -8.55 32.31 8.14
CA SER A 12 -7.40 32.31 7.22
C SER A 12 -7.51 31.22 6.16
N LEU A 13 -8.12 30.08 6.49
CA LEU A 13 -8.39 29.03 5.51
C LEU A 13 -9.44 29.48 4.49
N ALA A 14 -10.53 30.11 4.94
CA ALA A 14 -11.57 30.65 4.05
C ALA A 14 -11.00 31.72 3.12
N ASP A 15 -10.15 32.62 3.64
CA ASP A 15 -9.51 33.66 2.83
C ASP A 15 -8.56 33.05 1.77
N ALA A 16 -7.76 32.05 2.14
CA ALA A 16 -6.87 31.36 1.21
C ALA A 16 -7.65 30.58 0.13
N VAL A 17 -8.74 29.92 0.52
CA VAL A 17 -9.63 29.19 -0.40
C VAL A 17 -10.31 30.15 -1.37
N ASN A 18 -10.85 31.27 -0.87
CA ASN A 18 -11.48 32.31 -1.67
C ASN A 18 -10.49 32.95 -2.66
N ALA A 19 -9.24 33.16 -2.25
CA ALA A 19 -8.18 33.66 -3.12
C ALA A 19 -7.89 32.69 -4.28
N CYS A 20 -7.79 31.39 -4.02
CA CYS A 20 -7.61 30.38 -5.07
C CYS A 20 -8.81 30.33 -6.04
N PHE A 21 -10.05 30.39 -5.52
CA PHE A 21 -11.24 30.43 -6.38
C PHE A 21 -11.33 31.71 -7.23
N SER A 22 -10.88 32.84 -6.69
CA SER A 22 -10.91 34.14 -7.39
C SER A 22 -9.84 34.25 -8.49
N GLN A 23 -8.75 33.47 -8.39
CA GLN A 23 -7.68 33.42 -9.39
C GLN A 23 -8.00 32.49 -10.59
N GLY A 24 -9.16 31.83 -10.60
CA GLY A 24 -9.50 30.86 -11.65
C GLY A 24 -8.71 29.55 -11.53
N ASP A 25 -7.93 29.37 -10.46
CA ASP A 25 -7.11 28.19 -10.17
C ASP A 25 -7.93 27.00 -9.66
N SER A 26 -9.27 27.05 -9.77
CA SER A 26 -10.10 25.87 -9.60
C SER A 26 -9.99 24.96 -10.82
N VAL A 27 -8.77 24.50 -11.12
CA VAL A 27 -8.62 23.29 -11.88
C VAL A 27 -9.05 22.17 -10.94
N HIS A 28 -10.36 21.92 -10.90
CA HIS A 28 -10.88 20.64 -10.46
C HIS A 28 -10.27 19.61 -11.41
N LEU A 29 -9.10 19.09 -11.06
CA LEU A 29 -8.40 18.06 -11.79
C LEU A 29 -9.13 16.74 -11.56
N SER A 30 -10.36 16.68 -12.07
CA SER A 30 -11.12 15.45 -12.15
C SER A 30 -10.27 14.42 -12.89
N ILE A 31 -10.18 13.23 -12.33
CA ILE A 31 -9.50 12.11 -12.97
C ILE A 31 -10.46 11.62 -14.08
N PRO A 32 -10.14 11.80 -15.37
CA PRO A 32 -11.01 11.33 -16.44
C PRO A 32 -10.92 9.80 -16.53
N ARG A 33 -12.02 9.16 -16.92
CA ARG A 33 -11.96 7.74 -17.31
C ARG A 33 -11.25 7.64 -18.66
N VAL A 34 -10.27 6.75 -18.74
CA VAL A 34 -9.54 6.48 -19.98
C VAL A 34 -10.09 5.25 -20.70
N SER A 35 -9.89 5.17 -22.01
CA SER A 35 -10.28 3.98 -22.77
C SER A 35 -9.52 2.74 -22.27
N ARG A 36 -10.18 1.57 -22.29
CA ARG A 36 -9.51 0.27 -22.10
C ARG A 36 -9.08 -0.35 -23.43
N ASP A 37 -9.43 0.28 -24.54
CA ASP A 37 -9.03 -0.10 -25.89
C ASP A 37 -7.68 0.56 -26.20
N GLY A 38 -6.60 -0.06 -25.75
CA GLY A 38 -5.24 0.42 -26.02
C GLY A 38 -4.27 0.22 -24.85
N PRO A 39 -3.01 0.65 -25.02
CA PRO A 39 -2.01 0.55 -23.97
C PRO A 39 -2.38 1.47 -22.80
N LEU A 40 -2.22 0.97 -21.57
CA LEU A 40 -2.44 1.73 -20.35
C LEU A 40 -1.10 2.05 -19.69
N ASP A 41 -0.96 3.28 -19.22
CA ASP A 41 0.24 3.76 -18.55
C ASP A 41 0.36 3.25 -17.12
N LEU A 42 1.59 3.05 -16.67
CA LEU A 42 1.91 2.88 -15.27
C LEU A 42 1.99 4.24 -14.59
N SER A 43 1.49 4.31 -13.35
CA SER A 43 1.85 5.40 -12.44
C SER A 43 3.37 5.41 -12.18
N TYR A 44 3.94 6.55 -11.76
CA TYR A 44 5.37 6.64 -11.44
C TYR A 44 5.80 5.64 -10.35
N ALA A 45 4.93 5.40 -9.36
CA ALA A 45 5.18 4.42 -8.31
C ALA A 45 5.21 2.98 -8.87
N GLN A 46 4.28 2.63 -9.76
CA GLN A 46 4.28 1.33 -10.43
C GLN A 46 5.51 1.15 -11.32
N GLN A 47 5.92 2.19 -12.06
CA GLN A 47 7.11 2.12 -12.91
C GLN A 47 8.38 1.85 -12.08
N ARG A 48 8.52 2.48 -10.90
CA ARG A 48 9.61 2.18 -9.96
C ARG A 48 9.57 0.72 -9.49
N LEU A 49 8.41 0.21 -9.09
CA LEU A 49 8.29 -1.17 -8.60
C LEU A 49 8.52 -2.20 -9.70
N TRP A 50 8.05 -1.94 -10.92
CA TRP A 50 8.34 -2.78 -12.08
C TRP A 50 9.84 -2.84 -12.37
N PHE A 51 10.53 -1.69 -12.34
CA PHE A 51 11.99 -1.65 -12.52
C PHE A 51 12.71 -2.49 -11.45
N LEU A 52 12.32 -2.34 -10.19
CA LEU A 52 12.92 -3.11 -9.08
C LEU A 52 12.67 -4.61 -9.22
N ALA A 53 11.46 -5.01 -9.63
CA ALA A 53 11.14 -6.42 -9.89
C ALA A 53 11.91 -7.00 -11.08
N LYS A 54 12.24 -6.20 -12.09
CA LYS A 54 13.13 -6.61 -13.19
C LYS A 54 14.59 -6.70 -12.76
N PHE A 55 15.03 -5.81 -11.87
CA PHE A 55 16.39 -5.77 -11.36
C PHE A 55 16.71 -6.93 -10.41
N ASP A 56 15.75 -7.31 -9.56
CA ASP A 56 15.87 -8.46 -8.65
C ASP A 56 14.59 -9.32 -8.69
N PRO A 57 14.43 -10.19 -9.72
CA PRO A 57 13.22 -11.00 -9.92
C PRO A 57 12.96 -12.03 -8.81
N ALA A 58 13.96 -12.35 -8.00
CA ALA A 58 13.84 -13.30 -6.90
C ALA A 58 13.37 -12.64 -5.58
N SER A 59 13.23 -11.31 -5.57
CA SER A 59 12.89 -10.58 -4.35
C SER A 59 11.41 -10.70 -3.98
N ASP A 60 11.16 -11.04 -2.72
CA ASP A 60 9.84 -11.00 -2.07
C ASP A 60 9.61 -9.70 -1.27
N SER A 61 10.55 -8.75 -1.34
CA SER A 61 10.56 -7.53 -0.52
C SER A 61 9.34 -6.62 -0.73
N TYR A 62 8.63 -6.81 -1.84
CA TYR A 62 7.41 -6.08 -2.19
C TYR A 62 6.15 -6.95 -2.13
N HIS A 63 6.18 -8.08 -1.43
CA HIS A 63 4.97 -8.81 -1.10
C HIS A 63 4.28 -8.17 0.11
N VAL A 64 3.02 -7.81 -0.07
CA VAL A 64 2.11 -7.39 0.99
C VAL A 64 1.35 -8.62 1.48
N ASN A 65 1.82 -9.18 2.58
CA ASN A 65 1.26 -10.38 3.20
C ASN A 65 0.40 -10.02 4.41
N ARG A 66 -0.83 -10.53 4.49
CA ARG A 66 -1.71 -10.37 5.65
C ARG A 66 -2.37 -11.70 6.03
N ALA A 67 -2.38 -11.98 7.33
CA ALA A 67 -3.06 -13.13 7.90
C ALA A 67 -4.20 -12.67 8.81
N PHE A 68 -5.37 -13.27 8.64
CA PHE A 68 -6.57 -13.00 9.42
C PHE A 68 -7.02 -14.27 10.09
N ARG A 69 -7.11 -14.25 11.43
CA ARG A 69 -7.69 -15.36 12.18
C ARG A 69 -9.20 -15.18 12.23
N LEU A 70 -9.94 -16.17 11.75
CA LEU A 70 -11.40 -16.18 11.70
C LEU A 70 -11.91 -17.20 12.71
N HIS A 71 -12.95 -16.82 13.44
CA HIS A 71 -13.59 -17.64 14.47
C HIS A 71 -15.08 -17.75 14.19
N GLY A 72 -15.64 -18.95 14.35
CA GLY A 72 -17.03 -19.27 14.09
C GLY A 72 -17.25 -20.00 12.76
N ALA A 73 -18.53 -20.26 12.46
CA ALA A 73 -18.93 -20.91 11.21
C ALA A 73 -18.58 -20.01 10.00
N LEU A 74 -17.97 -20.60 8.98
CA LEU A 74 -17.57 -19.91 7.76
C LEU A 74 -18.22 -20.55 6.53
N ASP A 75 -19.15 -19.82 5.89
CA ASP A 75 -19.64 -20.16 4.56
C ASP A 75 -18.55 -19.95 3.50
N LEU A 76 -17.93 -21.05 3.06
CA LEU A 76 -16.83 -21.04 2.08
C LEU A 76 -17.28 -20.56 0.69
N ALA A 77 -18.52 -20.86 0.29
CA ALA A 77 -19.04 -20.45 -1.01
C ALA A 77 -19.25 -18.94 -1.06
N SER A 78 -19.78 -18.36 0.02
CA SER A 78 -19.92 -16.91 0.18
C SER A 78 -18.56 -16.20 0.25
N LEU A 79 -17.55 -16.81 0.89
CA LEU A 79 -16.19 -16.25 0.92
C LEU A 79 -15.55 -16.23 -0.47
N GLN A 80 -15.59 -17.34 -1.21
CA GLN A 80 -15.09 -17.41 -2.58
C GLN A 80 -15.77 -16.34 -3.46
N LYS A 81 -17.10 -16.29 -3.43
CA LYS A 81 -17.88 -15.33 -4.22
C LYS A 81 -17.55 -13.88 -3.87
N ALA A 82 -17.27 -13.59 -2.59
CA ALA A 82 -16.85 -12.28 -2.14
C ALA A 82 -15.45 -11.92 -2.66
N LEU A 83 -14.49 -12.85 -2.63
CA LEU A 83 -13.16 -12.66 -3.21
C LEU A 83 -13.22 -12.42 -4.72
N ASP A 84 -14.03 -13.20 -5.44
CA ASP A 84 -14.21 -13.05 -6.89
C ASP A 84 -14.86 -11.70 -7.23
N SER A 85 -15.82 -11.24 -6.42
CA SER A 85 -16.44 -9.92 -6.61
C SER A 85 -15.46 -8.78 -6.38
N LEU A 86 -14.49 -8.92 -5.47
CA LEU A 86 -13.43 -7.92 -5.29
C LEU A 86 -12.48 -7.92 -6.49
N TYR A 87 -12.11 -9.10 -6.95
CA TYR A 87 -11.23 -9.30 -8.10
C TYR A 87 -11.83 -8.69 -9.38
N ASP A 88 -13.14 -8.89 -9.59
CA ASP A 88 -13.92 -8.25 -10.66
C ASP A 88 -13.93 -6.71 -10.51
N ARG A 89 -14.33 -6.24 -9.33
CA ARG A 89 -14.54 -4.81 -9.00
C ARG A 89 -13.31 -3.94 -9.16
N HIS A 90 -12.13 -4.43 -8.76
CA HIS A 90 -10.90 -3.65 -8.73
C HIS A 90 -9.97 -4.06 -9.87
N GLU A 91 -9.87 -3.22 -10.89
CA GLU A 91 -9.01 -3.51 -12.05
C GLU A 91 -7.55 -3.74 -11.63
N SER A 92 -7.06 -3.07 -10.57
CA SER A 92 -5.72 -3.30 -10.02
C SER A 92 -5.44 -4.75 -9.64
N LEU A 93 -6.44 -5.48 -9.15
CA LEU A 93 -6.27 -6.90 -8.79
C LEU A 93 -6.11 -7.79 -10.02
N ARG A 94 -6.62 -7.32 -11.16
CA ARG A 94 -6.54 -7.95 -12.48
C ARG A 94 -5.48 -7.29 -13.36
N CYS A 95 -4.42 -6.73 -12.80
CA CYS A 95 -3.34 -6.14 -13.61
C CYS A 95 -2.15 -7.09 -13.78
N ALA A 96 -1.60 -7.10 -14.98
CA ALA A 96 -0.27 -7.60 -15.32
C ALA A 96 0.57 -6.47 -15.94
N PHE A 97 1.89 -6.64 -15.94
CA PHE A 97 2.85 -5.64 -16.39
C PHE A 97 3.87 -6.22 -17.38
N PRO A 98 3.43 -6.59 -18.60
CA PRO A 98 4.32 -7.10 -19.63
C PRO A 98 5.34 -6.04 -20.08
N THR A 99 6.45 -6.53 -20.65
CA THR A 99 7.44 -5.67 -21.30
C THR A 99 7.13 -5.60 -22.79
N VAL A 100 6.87 -4.39 -23.30
CA VAL A 100 6.63 -4.14 -24.73
C VAL A 100 7.63 -3.07 -25.18
N ASP A 101 8.44 -3.39 -26.19
CA ASP A 101 9.51 -2.52 -26.70
C ASP A 101 10.46 -1.97 -25.61
N GLY A 102 10.76 -2.81 -24.61
CA GLY A 102 11.63 -2.46 -23.49
C GLY A 102 11.00 -1.54 -22.44
N GLN A 103 9.71 -1.24 -22.55
CA GLN A 103 8.95 -0.44 -21.58
C GLN A 103 7.88 -1.29 -20.89
N ALA A 104 7.56 -0.92 -19.65
CA ALA A 104 6.44 -1.50 -18.93
C ALA A 104 5.12 -0.99 -19.51
N GLN A 105 4.17 -1.89 -19.74
CA GLN A 105 2.77 -1.53 -20.00
C GLN A 105 1.87 -2.12 -18.94
N LEU A 106 0.74 -1.48 -18.64
CA LEU A 106 -0.30 -2.06 -17.80
C LEU A 106 -1.27 -2.81 -18.70
N GLN A 107 -1.53 -4.07 -18.38
CA GLN A 107 -2.55 -4.88 -19.03
C GLN A 107 -3.59 -5.31 -18.00
N ILE A 108 -4.86 -5.10 -18.30
CA ILE A 108 -5.97 -5.62 -17.50
C ILE A 108 -6.31 -7.03 -18.00
N LEU A 109 -6.27 -8.00 -17.09
CA LEU A 109 -6.65 -9.38 -17.31
C LEU A 109 -8.18 -9.49 -17.49
N PRO A 110 -8.65 -10.43 -18.35
CA PRO A 110 -10.07 -10.61 -18.64
C PRO A 110 -10.97 -10.82 -17.40
N PHE A 111 -12.25 -10.49 -17.55
CA PHE A 111 -13.25 -10.56 -16.48
C PHE A 111 -13.61 -11.97 -16.01
N ASN A 112 -13.29 -13.01 -16.79
CA ASN A 112 -13.60 -14.39 -16.46
C ASN A 112 -12.52 -15.09 -15.62
N ASP A 113 -11.47 -14.38 -15.23
CA ASP A 113 -10.50 -14.88 -14.26
C ASP A 113 -11.10 -14.81 -12.84
N VAL A 114 -10.85 -15.84 -12.04
CA VAL A 114 -11.22 -15.88 -10.61
C VAL A 114 -10.01 -15.56 -9.75
N LEU A 115 -10.24 -15.07 -8.53
CA LEU A 115 -9.13 -14.86 -7.60
C LEU A 115 -8.53 -16.23 -7.23
N PRO A 116 -7.19 -16.43 -7.37
CA PRO A 116 -6.57 -17.69 -6.96
C PRO A 116 -6.78 -17.92 -5.47
N PHE A 117 -7.63 -18.88 -5.14
CA PHE A 117 -8.01 -19.24 -3.78
C PHE A 117 -7.84 -20.73 -3.54
N VAL A 118 -7.03 -21.06 -2.53
CA VAL A 118 -6.76 -22.46 -2.16
C VAL A 118 -7.17 -22.69 -0.71
N ILE A 119 -7.85 -23.80 -0.46
CA ILE A 119 -8.18 -24.25 0.90
C ILE A 119 -7.21 -25.37 1.29
N LEU A 120 -6.53 -25.19 2.42
CA LEU A 120 -5.70 -26.19 3.06
C LEU A 120 -6.40 -26.64 4.35
N ASP A 121 -6.82 -27.90 4.40
CA ASP A 121 -7.45 -28.46 5.59
C ASP A 121 -6.42 -29.20 6.44
N VAL A 122 -6.14 -28.70 7.65
CA VAL A 122 -5.12 -29.26 8.55
C VAL A 122 -5.74 -29.87 9.81
N ARG A 123 -7.07 -30.05 9.85
CA ARG A 123 -7.78 -30.58 11.03
C ARG A 123 -7.25 -31.92 11.52
N HIS A 124 -6.66 -32.71 10.63
CA HIS A 124 -6.14 -34.05 10.92
C HIS A 124 -4.61 -34.13 10.99
N GLU A 125 -3.90 -33.00 10.88
CA GLU A 125 -2.44 -32.95 10.98
C GLU A 125 -1.99 -33.10 12.44
N GLN A 126 -0.89 -33.84 12.64
CA GLN A 126 -0.34 -34.07 13.99
C GLN A 126 0.25 -32.79 14.61
N ASP A 127 0.85 -31.94 13.78
CA ASP A 127 1.45 -30.66 14.17
C ASP A 127 0.88 -29.53 13.32
N GLN A 128 -0.34 -29.10 13.67
CA GLN A 128 -1.05 -28.03 12.97
C GLN A 128 -0.28 -26.71 12.97
N ASP A 129 0.42 -26.40 14.07
CA ASP A 129 1.18 -25.15 14.21
C ASP A 129 2.37 -25.12 13.27
N PHE A 130 3.08 -26.24 13.12
CA PHE A 130 4.16 -26.37 12.13
C PHE A 130 3.62 -26.18 10.71
N VAL A 131 2.53 -26.86 10.35
CA VAL A 131 1.93 -26.76 9.01
C VAL A 131 1.43 -25.34 8.73
N LEU A 132 0.79 -24.69 9.69
CA LEU A 132 0.35 -23.30 9.61
C LEU A 132 1.53 -22.35 9.36
N LYS A 133 2.62 -22.52 10.12
CA LYS A 133 3.83 -21.70 9.97
C LYS A 133 4.48 -21.91 8.59
N GLN A 134 4.60 -23.15 8.15
CA GLN A 134 5.14 -23.48 6.83
C GLN A 134 4.29 -22.90 5.70
N ALA A 135 2.97 -23.10 5.75
CA ALA A 135 2.06 -22.57 4.75
C ALA A 135 2.10 -21.03 4.71
N THR A 136 2.19 -20.36 5.86
CA THR A 136 2.31 -18.89 5.93
C THR A 136 3.62 -18.40 5.31
N LEU A 137 4.74 -19.07 5.59
CA LEU A 137 6.04 -18.71 5.00
C LEU A 137 6.06 -18.95 3.50
N GLN A 138 5.59 -20.11 3.03
CA GLN A 138 5.48 -20.43 1.61
C GLN A 138 4.62 -19.40 0.87
N GLU A 139 3.49 -19.03 1.46
CA GLU A 139 2.59 -18.02 0.90
C GLU A 139 3.26 -16.64 0.86
N ALA A 140 4.07 -16.29 1.85
CA ALA A 140 4.77 -15.01 1.90
C ALA A 140 5.88 -14.85 0.85
N VAL A 141 6.61 -15.94 0.56
CA VAL A 141 7.80 -15.90 -0.31
C VAL A 141 7.54 -16.38 -1.74
N ALA A 142 6.42 -17.05 -2.02
CA ALA A 142 6.14 -17.56 -3.36
C ALA A 142 6.12 -16.39 -4.37
N PRO A 143 6.85 -16.49 -5.49
CA PRO A 143 6.99 -15.38 -6.43
C PRO A 143 5.67 -15.07 -7.14
N PHE A 144 5.56 -13.84 -7.64
CA PHE A 144 4.52 -13.46 -8.60
C PHE A 144 5.12 -13.32 -10.00
N ASP A 145 4.43 -13.85 -11.00
CA ASP A 145 4.75 -13.56 -12.40
C ASP A 145 4.17 -12.19 -12.76
N MET A 146 5.01 -11.16 -12.76
CA MET A 146 4.59 -9.79 -13.06
C MET A 146 4.10 -9.61 -14.50
N GLU A 147 4.56 -10.42 -15.45
CA GLU A 147 4.17 -10.28 -16.87
C GLU A 147 2.82 -10.89 -17.18
N ARG A 148 2.42 -11.93 -16.43
CA ARG A 148 1.17 -12.67 -16.69
C ARG A 148 0.11 -12.45 -15.62
N GLY A 149 0.50 -12.13 -14.39
CA GLY A 149 -0.39 -12.10 -13.25
C GLY A 149 -1.07 -13.46 -12.98
N PRO A 150 -2.12 -13.46 -12.14
CA PRO A 150 -2.53 -12.37 -11.27
C PRO A 150 -1.51 -12.08 -10.16
N LEU A 151 -1.51 -10.85 -9.65
CA LEU A 151 -0.58 -10.40 -8.60
C LEU A 151 -1.22 -10.41 -7.20
N VAL A 152 -2.25 -11.22 -7.05
CA VAL A 152 -2.99 -11.49 -5.83
C VAL A 152 -3.25 -12.99 -5.73
N ARG A 153 -3.22 -13.51 -4.52
CA ARG A 153 -3.66 -14.86 -4.18
C ARG A 153 -4.15 -14.89 -2.74
N ALA A 154 -5.03 -15.85 -2.46
CA ALA A 154 -5.54 -16.09 -1.13
C ALA A 154 -5.44 -17.58 -0.77
N ARG A 155 -5.19 -17.86 0.50
CA ARG A 155 -5.19 -19.22 1.05
C ARG A 155 -5.99 -19.24 2.34
N LEU A 156 -6.92 -20.18 2.45
CA LEU A 156 -7.62 -20.43 3.70
C LEU A 156 -7.08 -21.71 4.32
N ILE A 157 -6.55 -21.60 5.54
CA ILE A 157 -6.11 -22.74 6.33
C ILE A 157 -7.19 -23.07 7.35
N ARG A 158 -7.80 -24.24 7.26
CA ARG A 158 -8.84 -24.70 8.19
C ARG A 158 -8.20 -25.49 9.33
N LEU A 159 -8.31 -24.95 10.55
CA LEU A 159 -7.72 -25.52 11.77
C LEU A 159 -8.72 -26.41 12.52
N SER A 160 -10.01 -26.04 12.52
CA SER A 160 -11.12 -26.78 13.13
C SER A 160 -12.43 -26.57 12.33
N GLU A 161 -13.57 -26.96 12.88
CA GLU A 161 -14.90 -26.63 12.32
C GLU A 161 -15.23 -25.13 12.39
N ASP A 162 -14.56 -24.39 13.27
CA ASP A 162 -14.89 -23.02 13.63
C ASP A 162 -13.65 -22.10 13.73
N GLN A 163 -12.49 -22.56 13.28
CA GLN A 163 -11.26 -21.78 13.29
C GLN A 163 -10.54 -21.88 11.96
N TYR A 164 -10.19 -20.71 11.42
CA TYR A 164 -9.52 -20.58 10.13
C TYR A 164 -8.46 -19.50 10.18
N VAL A 165 -7.49 -19.60 9.27
CA VAL A 165 -6.55 -18.52 8.96
C VAL A 165 -6.67 -18.20 7.48
N LEU A 166 -7.16 -17.00 7.16
CA LEU A 166 -7.18 -16.48 5.79
C LEU A 166 -5.89 -15.69 5.57
N LEU A 167 -5.08 -16.16 4.63
CA LEU A 167 -3.92 -15.47 4.10
C LEU A 167 -4.32 -14.76 2.81
N ILE A 168 -3.98 -13.47 2.70
CA ILE A 168 -4.08 -12.70 1.45
C ILE A 168 -2.69 -12.13 1.17
N THR A 169 -2.16 -12.46 0.00
CA THR A 169 -0.85 -12.03 -0.45
C THR A 169 -0.98 -11.34 -1.79
N MET A 170 -0.33 -10.18 -1.90
CA MET A 170 -0.38 -9.31 -3.08
C MET A 170 0.99 -8.71 -3.37
N HIS A 171 1.27 -8.39 -4.62
CA HIS A 171 2.43 -7.54 -4.93
C HIS A 171 2.11 -6.06 -4.66
N HIS A 172 3.05 -5.32 -4.06
CA HIS A 172 2.86 -3.90 -3.70
C HIS A 172 2.60 -2.97 -4.91
N ILE A 173 2.85 -3.45 -6.14
CA ILE A 173 2.54 -2.73 -7.38
C ILE A 173 1.03 -2.55 -7.63
N ILE A 174 0.19 -3.37 -7.01
CA ILE A 174 -1.28 -3.33 -7.16
C ILE A 174 -2.02 -2.93 -5.88
N THR A 175 -1.32 -2.73 -4.75
CA THR A 175 -1.93 -2.44 -3.45
C THR A 175 -1.00 -1.64 -2.55
N ASP A 176 -1.56 -1.02 -1.52
CA ASP A 176 -0.85 -0.32 -0.46
C ASP A 176 -1.58 -0.48 0.89
N GLY A 177 -1.05 0.15 1.94
CA GLY A 177 -1.65 0.08 3.26
C GLY A 177 -3.10 0.59 3.34
N TRP A 178 -3.45 1.60 2.53
CA TRP A 178 -4.81 2.15 2.50
C TRP A 178 -5.77 1.20 1.78
N SER A 179 -5.35 0.70 0.62
CA SER A 179 -6.07 -0.22 -0.25
C SER A 179 -6.41 -1.52 0.47
N MET A 180 -5.50 -2.04 1.30
CA MET A 180 -5.78 -3.19 2.16
C MET A 180 -6.95 -2.93 3.12
N GLY A 181 -7.04 -1.73 3.69
CA GLY A 181 -8.17 -1.34 4.54
C GLY A 181 -9.48 -1.25 3.76
N VAL A 182 -9.47 -0.73 2.53
CA VAL A 182 -10.65 -0.68 1.65
C VAL A 182 -11.13 -2.10 1.33
N MET A 183 -10.22 -2.95 0.86
CA MET A 183 -10.50 -4.32 0.47
C MET A 183 -11.11 -5.15 1.60
N LEU A 184 -10.58 -5.05 2.82
CA LEU A 184 -11.14 -5.78 3.97
C LEU A 184 -12.56 -5.30 4.33
N ARG A 185 -12.83 -3.99 4.23
CA ARG A 185 -14.18 -3.46 4.46
C ARG A 185 -15.15 -3.98 3.41
N GLU A 186 -14.74 -3.99 2.15
CA GLU A 186 -15.58 -4.48 1.06
C GLU A 186 -15.76 -6.01 1.09
N LEU A 187 -14.71 -6.77 1.42
CA LEU A 187 -14.77 -8.22 1.65
C LEU A 187 -15.84 -8.56 2.69
N ASN A 188 -15.83 -7.87 3.83
CA ASN A 188 -16.82 -8.07 4.88
C ASN A 188 -18.25 -7.75 4.41
N LYS A 189 -18.44 -6.66 3.66
CA LYS A 189 -19.76 -6.29 3.11
C LYS A 189 -20.28 -7.34 2.13
N LEU A 190 -19.43 -7.77 1.20
CA LEU A 190 -19.75 -8.78 0.19
C LEU A 190 -20.07 -10.13 0.84
N TYR A 191 -19.22 -10.56 1.78
CA TYR A 191 -19.41 -11.81 2.51
C TYR A 191 -20.75 -11.82 3.27
N ASN A 192 -21.07 -10.76 3.99
CA ASN A 192 -22.32 -10.67 4.75
C ASN A 192 -23.55 -10.67 3.83
N ALA A 193 -23.48 -10.00 2.68
CA ALA A 193 -24.57 -10.02 1.70
C ALA A 193 -24.76 -11.43 1.13
N TYR A 194 -23.69 -12.07 0.64
CA TYR A 194 -23.78 -13.39 0.01
C TYR A 194 -24.17 -14.50 0.99
N SER A 195 -23.66 -14.48 2.22
CA SER A 195 -24.06 -15.45 3.26
C SER A 195 -25.52 -15.28 3.69
N SER A 196 -26.11 -14.10 3.46
CA SER A 196 -27.54 -13.83 3.67
C SER A 196 -28.39 -14.05 2.41
N GLY A 197 -27.81 -14.55 1.31
CA GLY A 197 -28.51 -14.73 0.03
C GLY A 197 -28.86 -13.42 -0.69
N LEU A 198 -28.26 -12.30 -0.30
CA LEU A 198 -28.45 -10.98 -0.90
C LEU A 198 -27.46 -10.73 -2.06
N PRO A 199 -27.79 -9.84 -3.02
CA PRO A 199 -26.88 -9.47 -4.11
C PRO A 199 -25.72 -8.60 -3.63
N ASN A 200 -24.78 -8.30 -4.54
CA ASN A 200 -23.66 -7.37 -4.29
C ASN A 200 -24.19 -6.00 -3.83
N PRO A 201 -23.83 -5.51 -2.61
CA PRO A 201 -24.33 -4.25 -2.08
C PRO A 201 -23.44 -3.03 -2.43
N LEU A 202 -22.37 -3.21 -3.21
CA LEU A 202 -21.39 -2.15 -3.48
C LEU A 202 -21.73 -1.37 -4.75
N ASP A 203 -21.78 -0.04 -4.62
CA ASP A 203 -21.96 0.85 -5.77
C ASP A 203 -20.78 0.76 -6.74
N PRO A 204 -20.99 0.94 -8.06
CA PRO A 204 -19.90 0.99 -9.04
C PRO A 204 -18.84 2.04 -8.70
N LEU A 205 -17.57 1.71 -8.96
CA LEU A 205 -16.48 2.66 -8.78
C LEU A 205 -16.50 3.71 -9.91
N PRO A 206 -16.45 5.01 -9.60
CA PRO A 206 -16.50 6.07 -10.62
C PRO A 206 -15.22 6.18 -11.44
N ILE A 207 -14.09 5.75 -10.87
CA ILE A 207 -12.77 5.67 -11.49
C ILE A 207 -12.07 4.40 -11.04
N GLN A 208 -11.06 3.98 -11.81
CA GLN A 208 -10.18 2.87 -11.51
C GLN A 208 -8.71 3.33 -11.51
N TYR A 209 -7.81 2.48 -11.03
CA TYR A 209 -6.39 2.87 -10.91
C TYR A 209 -5.72 3.24 -12.25
N PRO A 210 -6.00 2.59 -13.40
CA PRO A 210 -5.47 3.03 -14.69
C PRO A 210 -5.88 4.45 -15.06
N ASP A 211 -7.07 4.91 -14.63
CA ASP A 211 -7.51 6.28 -14.84
C ASP A 211 -6.63 7.27 -14.04
N TYR A 212 -6.31 6.94 -12.79
CA TYR A 212 -5.37 7.70 -11.96
C TYR A 212 -3.96 7.72 -12.55
N ALA A 213 -3.47 6.57 -13.05
CA ALA A 213 -2.14 6.48 -13.65
C ALA A 213 -2.00 7.38 -14.89
N ALA A 214 -2.99 7.33 -15.79
CA ALA A 214 -3.02 8.18 -16.97
C ALA A 214 -3.16 9.67 -16.60
N TRP A 215 -4.05 9.99 -15.65
CA TRP A 215 -4.17 11.35 -15.12
C TRP A 215 -2.85 11.86 -14.54
N GLN A 216 -2.15 11.05 -13.74
CA GLN A 216 -0.86 11.42 -13.14
C GLN A 216 0.18 11.76 -14.22
N ARG A 217 0.22 10.97 -15.31
CA ARG A 217 1.13 11.22 -16.45
C ARG A 217 0.82 12.50 -17.20
N GLN A 218 -0.45 12.85 -17.32
CA GLN A 218 -0.89 14.08 -17.99
C GLN A 218 -0.69 15.31 -17.11
N GLN A 219 -0.95 15.21 -15.80
CA GLN A 219 -0.89 16.34 -14.87
C GLN A 219 0.51 16.74 -14.47
N LEU A 220 1.41 15.77 -14.37
CA LEU A 220 2.82 16.04 -14.12
C LEU A 220 3.49 16.44 -15.44
N THR A 221 3.10 17.62 -15.94
CA THR A 221 3.73 18.24 -17.10
C THR A 221 5.22 18.46 -16.83
N GLN A 222 6.01 18.60 -17.90
CA GLN A 222 7.46 18.81 -17.77
C GLN A 222 7.80 20.03 -16.89
N ASP A 223 6.99 21.09 -16.94
CA ASP A 223 7.20 22.28 -16.11
C ASP A 223 6.89 22.01 -14.63
N THR A 224 5.77 21.37 -14.31
CA THR A 224 5.42 21.03 -12.91
C THR A 224 6.44 20.05 -12.31
N LEU A 225 6.89 19.07 -13.10
CA LEU A 225 7.94 18.15 -12.71
C LEU A 225 9.29 18.86 -12.51
N ARG A 226 9.62 19.83 -13.36
CA ARG A 226 10.85 20.62 -13.23
C ARG A 226 10.87 21.39 -11.92
N ASP A 227 9.80 22.10 -11.61
CA ASP A 227 9.73 22.92 -10.39
C ASP A 227 9.83 22.04 -9.12
N GLN A 228 9.13 20.90 -9.10
CA GLN A 228 9.24 19.94 -8.00
C GLN A 228 10.64 19.31 -7.91
N ALA A 229 11.23 18.95 -9.05
CA ALA A 229 12.57 18.38 -9.09
C ALA A 229 13.63 19.38 -8.65
N GLU A 230 13.51 20.65 -9.03
CA GLU A 230 14.40 21.72 -8.58
C GLU A 230 14.32 21.94 -7.08
N TYR A 231 13.11 21.95 -6.51
CA TYR A 231 12.92 21.98 -5.07
C TYR A 231 13.67 20.82 -4.37
N TRP A 232 13.47 19.57 -4.83
CA TRP A 232 14.13 18.42 -4.21
C TRP A 232 15.64 18.42 -4.42
N ARG A 233 16.13 18.82 -5.59
CA ARG A 233 17.56 18.93 -5.87
C ARG A 233 18.24 19.99 -5.00
N LYS A 234 17.56 21.11 -4.74
CA LYS A 234 18.04 22.15 -3.82
C LYS A 234 17.99 21.67 -2.37
N THR A 235 16.87 21.06 -1.95
CA THR A 235 16.64 20.62 -0.57
C THR A 235 17.61 19.51 -0.17
N LEU A 236 17.90 18.57 -1.07
CA LEU A 236 18.82 17.46 -0.84
C LEU A 236 20.27 17.80 -1.25
N SER A 237 20.56 19.07 -1.57
CA SER A 237 21.91 19.48 -1.92
C SER A 237 22.83 19.42 -0.71
N GLY A 238 23.89 18.63 -0.79
CA GLY A 238 24.83 18.42 0.31
C GLY A 238 24.33 17.47 1.40
N ALA A 239 23.17 16.84 1.22
CA ALA A 239 22.64 15.86 2.15
C ALA A 239 23.63 14.69 2.36
N PRO A 240 23.77 14.17 3.58
CA PRO A 240 24.66 13.06 3.86
C PRO A 240 24.25 11.81 3.06
N ALA A 241 25.23 11.14 2.48
CA ALA A 241 24.98 9.94 1.67
C ALA A 241 24.47 8.75 2.51
N PHE A 242 24.81 8.72 3.80
CA PHE A 242 24.38 7.69 4.74
C PHE A 242 24.33 8.23 6.17
N ILE A 243 23.46 7.61 6.98
CA ILE A 243 23.46 7.78 8.42
C ILE A 243 24.43 6.78 9.07
N GLU A 244 25.27 7.25 9.99
CA GLU A 244 26.28 6.45 10.70
C GLU A 244 25.74 5.89 12.02
N LEU A 245 24.72 5.04 11.96
CA LEU A 245 24.19 4.40 13.16
C LEU A 245 25.19 3.37 13.75
N PRO A 246 25.26 3.21 15.08
CA PRO A 246 26.07 2.20 15.72
C PRO A 246 25.49 0.81 15.43
N THR A 247 26.09 0.08 14.50
CA THR A 247 25.69 -1.29 14.14
C THR A 247 26.59 -2.33 14.80
N ASP A 248 26.01 -3.45 15.25
CA ASP A 248 26.77 -4.55 15.88
C ASP A 248 27.75 -5.24 14.91
N ARG A 249 27.57 -5.06 13.61
CA ARG A 249 28.36 -5.66 12.53
C ARG A 249 28.60 -4.64 11.40
N PRO A 250 29.68 -4.78 10.62
CA PRO A 250 29.93 -3.92 9.48
C PRO A 250 28.85 -4.09 8.40
N ARG A 251 28.57 -3.00 7.68
CA ARG A 251 27.64 -3.02 6.54
C ARG A 251 28.19 -3.93 5.42
N PRO A 252 27.45 -4.95 4.97
CA PRO A 252 27.89 -5.81 3.87
C PRO A 252 27.91 -5.04 2.53
N PRO A 253 28.75 -5.45 1.56
CA PRO A 253 28.81 -4.81 0.24
C PRO A 253 27.55 -5.06 -0.60
N GLN A 254 26.84 -6.17 -0.34
CA GLN A 254 25.54 -6.47 -0.95
C GLN A 254 24.44 -6.26 0.11
N GLN A 255 23.40 -5.53 -0.28
CA GLN A 255 22.25 -5.28 0.60
C GLN A 255 21.54 -6.61 0.94
N SER A 256 21.29 -6.83 2.23
CA SER A 256 20.42 -7.90 2.71
C SER A 256 19.08 -7.29 3.15
N PHE A 257 18.00 -7.98 2.83
CA PHE A 257 16.64 -7.64 3.28
C PHE A 257 16.22 -8.42 4.52
N ALA A 258 17.10 -9.26 5.07
CA ALA A 258 16.83 -9.96 6.32
C ALA A 258 16.68 -8.95 7.47
N GLY A 259 15.52 -8.97 8.11
CA GLY A 259 15.16 -8.03 9.17
C GLY A 259 14.31 -8.67 10.26
N ALA A 260 14.18 -7.96 11.36
CA ALA A 260 13.29 -8.29 12.47
C ALA A 260 12.56 -7.03 12.94
N SER A 261 11.54 -7.20 13.76
CA SER A 261 10.79 -6.08 14.34
C SER A 261 10.76 -6.21 15.86
N VAL A 262 11.04 -5.11 16.56
CA VAL A 262 10.92 -5.02 18.01
C VAL A 262 9.77 -4.06 18.33
N PRO A 263 8.62 -4.57 18.82
CA PRO A 263 7.48 -3.72 19.12
C PRO A 263 7.75 -2.87 20.37
N ILE A 264 7.58 -1.55 20.25
CA ILE A 264 7.70 -0.61 21.38
C ILE A 264 6.31 -0.04 21.65
N HIS A 265 5.88 -0.10 22.91
CA HIS A 265 4.58 0.40 23.35
C HIS A 265 4.76 1.63 24.21
N PHE A 266 4.16 2.75 23.79
CA PHE A 266 4.07 3.96 24.61
C PHE A 266 2.78 3.93 25.42
N ASN A 267 2.89 4.13 26.73
CA ASN A 267 1.73 4.14 27.61
C ASN A 267 0.84 5.38 27.38
N THR A 268 -0.39 5.32 27.87
CA THR A 268 -1.39 6.39 27.70
C THR A 268 -0.91 7.72 28.25
N GLN A 269 -0.17 7.72 29.36
CA GLN A 269 0.35 8.94 29.97
C GLN A 269 1.32 9.67 29.02
N LEU A 270 2.29 8.95 28.45
CA LEU A 270 3.25 9.50 27.50
C LEU A 270 2.55 9.94 26.21
N THR A 271 1.64 9.12 25.67
CA THR A 271 0.88 9.50 24.47
C THR A 271 0.07 10.78 24.67
N SER A 272 -0.59 10.95 25.83
CA SER A 272 -1.33 12.17 26.15
C SER A 272 -0.41 13.39 26.31
N ALA A 273 0.76 13.22 26.95
CA ALA A 273 1.75 14.29 27.08
C ALA A 273 2.31 14.74 25.73
N LEU A 274 2.57 13.81 24.81
CA LEU A 274 3.00 14.11 23.44
C LEU A 274 1.92 14.90 22.69
N LYS A 275 0.65 14.45 22.74
CA LYS A 275 -0.48 15.18 22.13
C LYS A 275 -0.61 16.60 22.67
N SER A 276 -0.52 16.77 24.00
CA SER A 276 -0.58 18.09 24.63
C SER A 276 0.57 18.98 24.18
N THR A 277 1.78 18.42 24.05
CA THR A 277 2.95 19.16 23.54
C THR A 277 2.73 19.59 22.09
N SER A 278 2.26 18.69 21.22
CA SER A 278 1.93 19.00 19.83
C SER A 278 0.94 20.16 19.74
N HIS A 279 -0.15 20.09 20.50
CA HIS A 279 -1.16 21.16 20.57
C HIS A 279 -0.58 22.49 21.07
N LYS A 280 0.21 22.48 22.15
CA LYS A 280 0.83 23.68 22.72
C LYS A 280 1.72 24.41 21.71
N HIS A 281 2.39 23.67 20.83
CA HIS A 281 3.27 24.22 19.80
C HIS A 281 2.60 24.41 18.43
N GLY A 282 1.29 24.13 18.32
CA GLY A 282 0.56 24.28 17.06
C GLY A 282 1.01 23.30 15.96
N VAL A 283 1.60 22.17 16.32
CA VAL A 283 2.09 21.15 15.38
C VAL A 283 1.29 19.86 15.49
N THR A 284 1.44 18.98 14.50
CA THR A 284 0.80 17.67 14.51
C THR A 284 1.58 16.67 15.37
N MET A 285 0.90 15.61 15.82
CA MET A 285 1.54 14.47 16.49
C MET A 285 2.63 13.83 15.60
N PHE A 286 2.42 13.81 14.29
CA PHE A 286 3.39 13.33 13.32
C PHE A 286 4.69 14.16 13.38
N MET A 287 4.58 15.49 13.33
CA MET A 287 5.76 16.38 13.41
C MET A 287 6.51 16.23 14.74
N THR A 288 5.80 16.16 15.87
CA THR A 288 6.44 15.94 17.18
C THR A 288 7.17 14.61 17.25
N THR A 289 6.54 13.53 16.75
CA THR A 289 7.14 12.19 16.77
C THR A 289 8.33 12.10 15.81
N LEU A 290 8.22 12.68 14.62
CA LEU A 290 9.31 12.76 13.65
C LEU A 290 10.49 13.54 14.21
N ALA A 291 10.26 14.69 14.84
CA ALA A 291 11.32 15.48 15.48
C ALA A 291 12.02 14.71 16.62
N ALA A 292 11.24 14.01 17.45
CA ALA A 292 11.82 13.15 18.49
C ALA A 292 12.65 12.01 17.88
N TRP A 293 12.20 11.40 16.78
CA TRP A 293 12.94 10.37 16.07
C TRP A 293 14.22 10.91 15.43
N SER A 294 14.17 12.06 14.76
CA SER A 294 15.34 12.77 14.23
C SER A 294 16.38 13.05 15.32
N ALA A 295 15.95 13.49 16.51
CA ALA A 295 16.85 13.74 17.63
C ALA A 295 17.53 12.47 18.16
N VAL A 296 16.81 11.34 18.19
CA VAL A 296 17.39 10.03 18.53
C VAL A 296 18.42 9.62 17.49
N LEU A 297 18.08 9.70 16.20
CA LEU A 297 18.99 9.35 15.11
C LEU A 297 20.25 10.21 15.12
N SER A 298 20.11 11.53 15.23
CA SER A 298 21.23 12.47 15.35
C SER A 298 22.13 12.15 16.54
N ARG A 299 21.56 11.87 17.72
CA ARG A 299 22.34 11.53 18.91
C ARG A 299 23.09 10.21 18.77
N LEU A 300 22.51 9.23 18.09
CA LEU A 300 23.13 7.92 17.89
C LEU A 300 24.23 7.96 16.82
N SER A 301 24.02 8.71 15.74
CA SER A 301 25.01 8.82 14.66
C SER A 301 26.06 9.90 14.87
N GLY A 302 25.84 10.85 15.78
CA GLY A 302 26.68 12.02 15.93
C GLY A 302 26.59 13.01 14.76
N GLN A 303 25.55 12.87 13.92
CA GLN A 303 25.32 13.76 12.77
C GLN A 303 24.26 14.81 13.09
N ASP A 304 24.50 16.05 12.66
CA ASP A 304 23.57 17.17 12.86
C ASP A 304 22.61 17.38 11.67
N ASP A 305 22.83 16.66 10.57
CA ASP A 305 21.93 16.61 9.40
C ASP A 305 21.47 15.18 9.17
N ILE A 306 20.14 14.97 9.12
CA ILE A 306 19.50 13.66 9.07
C ILE A 306 18.40 13.69 8.00
N VAL A 307 18.51 12.80 7.02
CA VAL A 307 17.47 12.54 6.02
C VAL A 307 16.72 11.26 6.43
N ILE A 308 15.40 11.37 6.58
CA ILE A 308 14.48 10.28 6.96
C ILE A 308 13.52 10.00 5.82
#